data_AF-A0A2D8A6R0-F1
#
_entry.id   AF-A0A2D8A6R0-F1
#
_cell.length_a   1.000
_cell.length_b   1.000
_cell.length_c   1.000
_cell.angle_alpha   90.00
_cell.angle_beta   90.00
_cell.angle_gamma   90.00
#
_symmetry.space_group_name_H-M   'P 1'
#
loop_
_entity.id
_entity.type
_entity.pdbx_description
1 polymer ?
#
loop_
_entity_poly.entity_id
_entity_poly.type
_entity_poly.pdbx_seq_one_letter_code
_entity_poly.pdbx_strand_id
1 'polypeptide(L)'
;MKKIALKWILISLGVGMIPVVLLGASPGGVALSPLILFFFLILGLAGATVHANIYAYRKGAKKEKIQSSVFAGISFLIIGLLVYNESQCDLKQEYATERASDYVRSKSDLDMNSLGEPVFDLDNCVCIFEYSGQAKKFEIIVTEYGELHFSPH
;
A
#
# COMPACT_ATOMS: atom_id res chain seq x y z
N MET A 1 22.51 21.61 -7.30
CA MET A 1 21.66 20.39 -7.20
C MET A 1 20.97 20.21 -5.85
N LYS A 2 21.67 20.21 -4.70
CA LYS A 2 21.05 20.01 -3.37
C LYS A 2 19.82 20.91 -3.09
N LYS A 3 19.90 22.20 -3.42
CA LYS A 3 18.78 23.16 -3.26
C LYS A 3 17.57 22.84 -4.15
N ILE A 4 17.77 22.26 -5.33
CA ILE A 4 16.70 21.90 -6.26
C ILE A 4 15.97 20.66 -5.74
N ALA A 5 16.71 19.60 -5.40
CA ALA A 5 16.13 18.37 -4.86
C ALA A 5 15.36 18.62 -3.57
N LEU A 6 15.94 19.36 -2.61
CA LEU A 6 15.29 19.67 -1.35
C LEU A 6 14.01 20.49 -1.54
N LYS A 7 14.02 21.47 -2.45
CA LYS A 7 12.84 22.29 -2.73
C LYS A 7 11.68 21.45 -3.26
N TRP A 8 11.94 20.54 -4.19
CA TRP A 8 10.90 19.67 -4.75
C TRP A 8 10.35 18.68 -3.73
N ILE A 9 11.22 18.06 -2.91
CA ILE A 9 10.79 17.17 -1.84
C ILE A 9 9.91 17.91 -0.82
N LEU A 10 10.32 19.11 -0.39
CA LEU A 10 9.55 19.92 0.56
C LEU A 10 8.20 20.40 -0.01
N ILE A 11 8.16 20.81 -1.28
CA ILE A 11 6.91 21.19 -1.94
C ILE A 11 5.97 19.99 -1.99
N SER A 12 6.47 18.82 -2.40
CA SER A 12 5.64 17.63 -2.49
C SER A 12 5.11 17.16 -1.14
N LEU A 13 5.95 17.18 -0.09
CA LEU A 13 5.50 16.88 1.27
C LEU A 13 4.46 17.90 1.75
N GLY A 14 4.69 19.19 1.53
CA GLY A 14 3.76 20.24 1.93
C GLY A 14 2.41 20.14 1.22
N VAL A 15 2.41 19.87 -0.10
CA VAL A 15 1.18 19.65 -0.87
C VAL A 15 0.49 18.36 -0.44
N GLY A 16 1.23 17.28 -0.19
CA GLY A 16 0.68 16.00 0.28
C GLY A 16 0.08 16.05 1.68
N MET A 17 0.56 16.96 2.53
CA MET A 17 -0.03 17.19 3.85
C MET A 17 -1.43 17.84 3.79
N ILE A 18 -1.76 18.61 2.75
CA ILE A 18 -3.07 19.26 2.63
C ILE A 18 -4.22 18.24 2.67
N PRO A 19 -4.28 17.22 1.78
CA PRO A 19 -5.34 16.21 1.83
C PRO A 19 -5.31 15.38 3.12
N VAL A 20 -4.13 15.09 3.69
CA VAL A 20 -4.02 14.39 4.98
C VAL A 20 -4.69 15.18 6.11
N VAL A 21 -4.41 16.48 6.20
CA VAL A 21 -5.01 17.36 7.21
C VAL A 21 -6.52 17.49 6.99
N LEU A 22 -6.97 17.56 5.74
CA LEU A 22 -8.40 17.64 5.40
C LEU A 22 -9.18 16.37 5.75
N LEU A 23 -8.59 15.19 5.58
CA LEU A 23 -9.21 13.92 5.95
C LEU A 23 -9.27 13.71 7.47
N GLY A 24 -8.40 14.40 8.22
CA GLY A 24 -8.34 14.35 9.68
C GLY A 24 -8.07 12.96 10.24
N ALA A 25 -8.32 12.78 11.53
CA ALA A 25 -8.15 11.50 12.23
C ALA A 25 -9.35 10.55 12.06
N SER A 26 -10.13 10.69 10.99
CA SER A 26 -11.19 9.74 10.66
C SER A 26 -10.58 8.36 10.36
N PRO A 27 -11.28 7.23 10.57
CA PRO A 27 -10.75 5.91 10.25
C PRO A 27 -10.26 5.79 8.80
N GLY A 28 -11.02 6.34 7.84
CA GLY A 28 -10.61 6.41 6.44
C GLY A 28 -9.44 7.36 6.21
N GLY A 29 -9.38 8.49 6.93
CA GLY A 29 -8.25 9.41 6.88
C GLY A 29 -6.95 8.78 7.38
N VAL A 30 -6.99 8.07 8.50
CA VAL A 30 -5.83 7.35 9.05
C VAL A 30 -5.36 6.24 8.09
N ALA A 31 -6.30 5.51 7.48
CA ALA A 31 -5.96 4.47 6.51
C ALA A 31 -5.36 5.02 5.20
N LEU A 32 -5.87 6.15 4.68
CA LEU A 32 -5.43 6.72 3.40
C LEU A 32 -4.21 7.64 3.53
N SER A 33 -3.93 8.18 4.72
CA SER A 33 -2.83 9.15 4.90
C SER A 33 -1.45 8.61 4.50
N PRO A 34 -1.05 7.38 4.84
CA PRO A 34 0.20 6.79 4.39
C PRO A 34 0.29 6.73 2.86
N LEU A 35 -0.76 6.25 2.18
CA LEU A 35 -0.84 6.16 0.72
C LEU A 35 -0.72 7.52 0.04
N ILE A 36 -1.39 8.54 0.59
CA ILE A 36 -1.33 9.91 0.09
C ILE A 36 0.10 10.45 0.22
N LEU A 37 0.71 10.37 1.41
CA LEU A 37 2.07 10.86 1.64
C LEU A 37 3.09 10.15 0.75
N PHE A 38 2.93 8.83 0.59
CA PHE A 38 3.74 8.00 -0.28
C PHE A 38 3.64 8.43 -1.75
N PHE A 39 2.42 8.63 -2.26
CA PHE A 39 2.19 9.10 -3.62
C PHE A 39 2.85 10.47 -3.89
N PHE A 40 2.69 11.41 -2.96
CA PHE A 40 3.33 12.72 -3.08
C PHE A 40 4.85 12.65 -2.98
N LEU A 41 5.41 11.75 -2.16
CA LEU A 41 6.85 11.51 -2.10
C LEU A 41 7.40 11.02 -3.45
N ILE A 42 6.73 10.06 -4.09
CA ILE A 42 7.09 9.56 -5.43
C ILE A 42 7.06 10.70 -6.45
N LEU A 43 5.98 11.49 -6.48
CA LEU A 43 5.88 12.66 -7.36
C LEU A 43 7.00 13.67 -7.10
N GLY A 44 7.36 13.91 -5.85
CA GLY A 44 8.46 14.81 -5.46
C GLY A 44 9.82 14.32 -5.93
N LEU A 45 10.11 13.02 -5.74
CA LEU A 45 11.37 12.41 -6.20
C LEU A 45 11.48 12.41 -7.72
N ALA A 46 10.40 12.07 -8.43
CA ALA A 46 10.35 12.11 -9.89
C ALA A 46 10.55 13.55 -10.41
N GLY A 47 9.80 14.52 -9.86
CA GLY A 47 9.91 15.93 -10.23
C GLY A 47 11.30 16.51 -9.95
N ALA A 48 11.88 16.20 -8.78
CA ALA A 48 13.23 16.58 -8.41
C ALA A 48 14.27 16.03 -9.40
N THR A 49 14.13 14.76 -9.78
CA THR A 49 15.02 14.06 -10.71
C THR A 49 15.00 14.70 -12.09
N VAL A 50 13.81 14.95 -12.64
CA VAL A 50 13.64 15.59 -13.94
C VAL A 50 14.26 16.99 -13.93
N HIS A 51 13.98 17.81 -12.92
CA HIS A 51 14.50 19.17 -12.84
C HIS A 51 16.01 19.22 -12.61
N ALA A 52 16.56 18.33 -11.78
CA ALA A 52 18.00 18.21 -11.57
C ALA A 52 18.71 17.86 -12.88
N ASN A 53 18.17 16.91 -13.64
CA ASN A 53 18.71 16.51 -14.94
C ASN A 53 18.64 17.65 -15.95
N ILE A 54 17.49 18.30 -16.13
CA ILE A 54 17.36 19.43 -17.06
C ILE A 54 18.37 20.52 -16.71
N TYR A 55 18.51 20.87 -15.42
CA TYR A 55 19.48 21.86 -14.97
C TYR A 55 20.92 21.43 -15.29
N ALA A 56 21.30 20.21 -14.92
CA ALA A 56 22.66 19.71 -15.10
C ALA A 56 23.05 19.59 -16.58
N TYR A 57 22.13 19.14 -17.45
CA TYR A 57 22.41 19.01 -18.88
C TYR A 57 22.45 20.36 -19.61
N ARG A 58 21.61 21.32 -19.23
CA ARG A 58 21.58 22.66 -19.87
C ARG A 58 22.67 23.61 -19.36
N LYS A 59 22.98 23.59 -18.07
CA LYS A 59 23.81 24.61 -17.42
C LYS A 59 24.99 24.05 -16.62
N GLY A 60 25.06 22.73 -16.42
CA GLY A 60 26.02 22.12 -15.53
C GLY A 60 27.33 21.69 -16.19
N ALA A 61 28.40 21.65 -15.39
CA ALA A 61 29.66 21.06 -15.78
C ALA A 61 29.58 19.52 -15.86
N LYS A 62 30.57 18.85 -16.47
CA LYS A 62 30.63 17.37 -16.57
C LYS A 62 30.36 16.66 -15.23
N LYS A 63 30.93 17.18 -14.14
CA LYS A 63 30.74 16.64 -12.78
C LYS A 63 29.28 16.71 -12.31
N GLU A 64 28.59 17.81 -12.63
CA GLU A 64 27.18 18.00 -12.24
C GLU A 64 26.24 17.11 -13.05
N LYS A 65 26.56 16.86 -14.33
CA LYS A 65 25.84 15.91 -15.18
C LYS A 65 25.89 14.49 -14.59
N ILE A 66 27.09 14.02 -14.22
CA ILE A 66 27.27 12.70 -13.59
C ILE A 66 26.50 12.62 -12.27
N GLN A 67 26.64 13.62 -11.40
CA GLN A 67 25.93 13.64 -10.12
C GLN A 67 24.40 13.63 -10.29
N SER A 68 23.88 14.32 -11.30
CA SER A 68 22.45 14.31 -11.62
C SER A 68 21.98 12.94 -12.13
N SER A 69 22.76 12.29 -13.00
CA SER A 69 22.46 10.92 -13.46
C SER A 69 22.46 9.91 -12.32
N VAL A 70 23.43 10.01 -11.39
CA VAL A 70 23.47 9.16 -10.18
C VAL A 70 22.26 9.41 -9.30
N PHE A 71 21.90 10.68 -9.07
CA PHE A 71 20.69 11.03 -8.30
C PHE A 71 19.42 10.47 -8.93
N ALA A 72 19.31 10.49 -10.26
CA ALA A 72 18.20 9.89 -10.99
C ALA A 72 18.12 8.38 -10.76
N GLY A 73 19.24 7.67 -10.92
CA GLY A 73 19.30 6.22 -10.70
C GLY A 73 18.89 5.83 -9.27
N ILE A 74 19.39 6.55 -8.27
CA ILE A 74 19.01 6.33 -6.86
C ILE A 74 17.51 6.59 -6.67
N SER A 75 16.97 7.67 -7.25
CA SER A 75 15.55 8.00 -7.11
C SER A 75 14.65 6.92 -7.75
N PHE A 76 15.02 6.41 -8.92
CA PHE A 76 14.31 5.28 -9.54
C PHE A 76 14.37 4.02 -8.67
N LEU A 77 15.53 3.70 -8.09
CA LEU A 77 15.67 2.55 -7.21
C LEU A 77 14.83 2.68 -5.93
N ILE A 78 14.78 3.88 -5.32
CA ILE A 78 13.93 4.15 -4.16
C ILE A 78 12.46 3.99 -4.55
N ILE A 79 12.02 4.59 -5.66
CA ILE A 79 10.62 4.46 -6.12
C ILE A 79 10.28 2.99 -6.38
N GLY A 80 11.18 2.23 -7.02
CA GLY A 80 10.98 0.81 -7.28
C GLY A 80 10.86 -0.01 -6.00
N LEU A 81 11.72 0.22 -5.01
CA LEU A 81 11.64 -0.44 -3.70
C LEU A 81 10.35 -0.10 -2.95
N LEU A 82 9.96 1.17 -2.99
CA LEU A 82 8.73 1.66 -2.37
C LEU A 82 7.50 0.96 -2.97
N VAL A 83 7.38 0.93 -4.31
CA VAL A 83 6.28 0.25 -5.01
C VAL A 83 6.31 -1.26 -4.74
N TYR A 84 7.50 -1.87 -4.77
CA TYR A 84 7.65 -3.30 -4.50
C TYR A 84 7.16 -3.66 -3.10
N ASN A 85 7.53 -2.88 -2.08
CA ASN A 85 7.12 -3.12 -0.70
C ASN A 85 5.60 -3.02 -0.52
N GLU A 86 4.96 -2.03 -1.15
CA GLU A 86 3.49 -1.88 -1.15
C GLU A 86 2.77 -2.96 -1.99
N SER A 87 3.47 -3.64 -2.89
CA SER A 87 2.89 -4.73 -3.70
C SER A 87 3.04 -6.10 -3.04
N GLN A 88 3.68 -6.19 -1.88
CA GLN A 88 3.79 -7.45 -1.15
C GLN A 88 2.53 -7.68 -0.32
N CYS A 89 2.01 -8.91 -0.37
CA CYS A 89 0.97 -9.36 0.52
C CYS A 89 1.59 -9.84 1.85
N ASP A 90 1.32 -9.17 2.97
CA ASP A 90 1.76 -9.61 4.31
C ASP A 90 0.67 -10.35 5.09
N LEU A 91 -0.41 -10.77 4.41
CA LEU A 91 -1.48 -11.55 5.04
C LEU A 91 -0.96 -12.93 5.46
N LYS A 92 -0.92 -13.16 6.77
CA LYS A 92 -0.55 -14.44 7.38
C LYS A 92 -1.75 -15.37 7.48
N GLN A 93 -1.56 -16.64 7.12
CA GLN A 93 -2.59 -17.69 7.22
C GLN A 93 -3.12 -17.86 8.64
N GLU A 94 -2.24 -17.79 9.64
CA GLU A 94 -2.60 -17.90 11.05
C GLU A 94 -3.59 -16.79 11.45
N TYR A 95 -3.27 -15.54 11.10
CA TYR A 95 -4.14 -14.39 11.35
C TYR A 95 -5.48 -14.50 10.62
N ALA A 96 -5.46 -14.88 9.34
CA ALA A 96 -6.68 -15.06 8.55
C ALA A 96 -7.60 -16.14 9.16
N THR A 97 -7.01 -17.25 9.60
CA THR A 97 -7.72 -18.38 10.19
C THR A 97 -8.32 -18.01 11.54
N GLU A 98 -7.57 -17.30 12.38
CA GLU A 98 -8.08 -16.76 13.64
C GLU A 98 -9.29 -15.85 13.40
N ARG A 99 -9.17 -14.92 12.43
CA ARG A 99 -10.25 -13.98 12.10
C ARG A 99 -11.52 -14.67 11.59
N ALA A 100 -11.38 -15.63 10.68
CA ALA A 100 -12.51 -16.40 10.16
C ALA A 100 -13.14 -17.29 11.25
N SER A 101 -12.33 -17.93 12.08
CA SER A 101 -12.78 -18.77 13.20
C SER A 101 -13.57 -17.96 14.23
N ASP A 102 -13.08 -16.77 14.59
CA ASP A 102 -13.75 -15.87 15.54
C ASP A 102 -15.12 -15.43 15.03
N TYR A 103 -15.24 -15.14 13.73
CA TYR A 103 -16.53 -14.83 13.13
C TYR A 103 -17.51 -16.00 13.29
N VAL A 104 -17.11 -17.21 12.91
CA VAL A 104 -17.96 -18.40 13.01
C VAL A 104 -18.37 -18.67 14.46
N ARG A 105 -17.42 -18.64 15.40
CA ARG A 105 -17.68 -18.84 16.84
C ARG A 105 -18.60 -17.76 17.44
N SER A 106 -18.56 -16.54 16.91
CA SER A 106 -19.42 -15.45 17.38
C SER A 106 -20.89 -15.58 16.93
N LYS A 107 -21.19 -16.48 15.99
CA LYS A 107 -22.52 -16.69 15.42
C LYS A 107 -23.10 -18.00 15.94
N SER A 108 -24.18 -17.91 16.71
CA SER A 108 -24.85 -19.08 17.30
C SER A 108 -25.45 -20.04 16.27
N ASP A 109 -25.65 -19.58 15.03
CA ASP A 109 -26.25 -20.34 13.94
C ASP A 109 -25.21 -20.95 12.97
N LEU A 110 -23.91 -20.78 13.26
CA LEU A 110 -22.83 -21.36 12.47
C LEU A 110 -22.08 -22.43 13.26
N ASP A 111 -21.63 -23.48 12.57
CA ASP A 111 -20.82 -24.56 13.15
C ASP A 111 -19.38 -24.45 12.62
N MET A 112 -18.41 -24.50 13.54
CA MET A 112 -16.99 -24.48 13.21
C MET A 112 -16.58 -25.65 12.30
N ASN A 113 -17.26 -26.80 12.42
CA ASN A 113 -16.96 -27.98 11.58
C ASN A 113 -17.36 -27.78 10.11
N SER A 114 -18.16 -26.75 9.81
CA SER A 114 -18.57 -26.39 8.46
C SER A 114 -17.64 -25.37 7.79
N LEU A 115 -16.60 -24.89 8.49
CA LEU A 115 -15.58 -24.01 7.92
C LEU A 115 -14.53 -24.84 7.18
N GLY A 116 -14.37 -24.57 5.89
CA GLY A 116 -13.39 -25.22 5.02
C GLY A 116 -11.96 -24.74 5.25
N GLU A 117 -11.04 -25.32 4.47
CA GLU A 117 -9.62 -24.96 4.51
C GLU A 117 -9.37 -23.57 3.90
N PRO A 118 -8.34 -22.84 4.39
CA PRO A 118 -7.95 -21.55 3.83
C PRO A 118 -7.40 -21.70 2.40
N VAL A 119 -7.92 -20.87 1.49
CA VAL A 119 -7.39 -20.72 0.13
C VAL A 119 -6.83 -19.30 -0.03
N PHE A 120 -5.53 -19.20 -0.31
CA PHE A 120 -4.87 -17.91 -0.51
C PHE A 120 -5.03 -17.43 -1.95
N ASP A 121 -5.58 -16.23 -2.11
CA ASP A 121 -5.55 -15.46 -3.34
C ASP A 121 -4.49 -14.37 -3.20
N LEU A 122 -3.32 -14.66 -3.79
CA LEU A 122 -2.16 -13.75 -3.76
C LEU A 122 -2.37 -12.51 -4.63
N ASP A 123 -3.22 -12.59 -5.66
CA ASP A 123 -3.45 -11.47 -6.57
C ASP A 123 -4.25 -10.36 -5.88
N ASN A 124 -5.18 -10.75 -5.01
CA ASN A 124 -6.00 -9.81 -4.24
C ASN A 124 -5.52 -9.64 -2.78
N CYS A 125 -4.47 -10.34 -2.36
CA CYS A 125 -4.00 -10.42 -0.97
C CYS A 125 -5.13 -10.71 0.04
N VAL A 126 -5.90 -11.77 -0.26
CA VAL A 126 -6.99 -12.24 0.61
C VAL A 126 -6.88 -13.73 0.89
N CYS A 127 -7.48 -14.15 1.98
CA CYS A 127 -7.64 -15.56 2.33
C CYS A 127 -9.13 -15.90 2.34
N ILE A 128 -9.51 -16.90 1.56
CA ILE A 128 -10.90 -17.29 1.34
C ILE A 128 -11.16 -18.61 2.08
N PHE A 129 -12.26 -18.67 2.80
CA PHE A 129 -12.75 -19.88 3.46
C PHE A 129 -14.15 -20.20 2.94
N GLU A 130 -14.33 -21.39 2.38
CA GLU A 130 -15.67 -21.87 2.04
C GLU A 130 -16.38 -22.30 3.33
N TYR A 131 -17.54 -21.72 3.62
CA TYR A 131 -18.43 -22.18 4.69
C TYR A 131 -19.55 -23.00 4.08
N SER A 132 -19.65 -24.28 4.47
CA SER A 132 -20.65 -25.23 3.97
C SER A 132 -21.44 -25.87 5.11
N GLY A 133 -22.39 -25.13 5.68
CA GLY A 133 -23.33 -25.63 6.68
C GLY A 133 -24.60 -26.21 6.05
N GLN A 134 -25.38 -26.96 6.84
CA GLN A 134 -26.62 -27.60 6.36
C GLN A 134 -27.65 -26.61 5.79
N ALA A 135 -27.69 -25.38 6.29
CA ALA A 135 -28.66 -24.35 5.90
C ALA A 135 -28.05 -23.16 5.14
N LYS A 136 -26.72 -23.00 5.15
CA LYS A 136 -26.04 -21.81 4.62
C LYS A 136 -24.74 -22.22 3.95
N LYS A 137 -24.54 -21.71 2.74
CA LYS A 137 -23.30 -21.83 1.99
C LYS A 137 -22.84 -20.45 1.53
N PHE A 138 -21.61 -20.08 1.86
CA PHE A 138 -21.02 -18.80 1.49
C PHE A 138 -19.50 -18.84 1.65
N GLU A 139 -18.80 -17.88 1.07
CA GLU A 139 -17.36 -17.70 1.27
C GLU A 139 -17.12 -16.59 2.29
N ILE A 140 -16.15 -16.81 3.18
CA ILE A 140 -15.59 -15.79 4.06
C ILE A 140 -14.28 -15.35 3.46
N ILE A 141 -14.19 -14.08 3.05
CA ILE A 141 -12.99 -13.48 2.48
C ILE A 141 -12.37 -12.59 3.57
N VAL A 142 -11.16 -12.93 4.00
CA VAL A 142 -10.39 -12.17 4.98
C VAL A 142 -9.33 -11.36 4.27
N THR A 143 -9.33 -10.05 4.47
CA THR A 143 -8.31 -9.15 3.91
C THR A 143 -7.10 -9.01 4.83
N GLU A 144 -5.99 -8.50 4.31
CA GLU A 144 -4.78 -8.14 5.08
C GLU A 144 -5.09 -7.27 6.32
N TYR A 145 -6.08 -6.40 6.22
CA TYR A 145 -6.49 -5.49 7.30
C TYR A 145 -7.52 -6.09 8.27
N GLY A 146 -7.84 -7.38 8.13
CA GLY A 146 -8.76 -8.09 9.02
C GLY A 146 -10.25 -7.81 8.77
N GLU A 147 -10.56 -7.20 7.63
CA GLU A 147 -11.94 -7.02 7.16
C GLU A 147 -12.49 -8.37 6.66
N LEU A 148 -13.79 -8.58 6.89
CA LEU A 148 -14.50 -9.79 6.49
C LEU A 148 -15.53 -9.43 5.43
N HIS A 149 -15.39 -10.02 4.25
CA HIS A 149 -16.39 -9.96 3.20
C HIS A 149 -17.05 -11.33 3.03
N PHE A 150 -18.31 -11.32 2.59
CA PHE A 150 -19.10 -12.53 2.43
C PHE A 150 -19.63 -12.59 1.00
N SER A 151 -19.33 -13.67 0.31
CA SER A 151 -19.84 -13.95 -1.03
C SER A 151 -20.86 -15.08 -0.96
N PRO A 152 -22.11 -14.89 -1.40
CA PRO A 152 -23.08 -15.98 -1.46
C PRO A 152 -22.69 -16.96 -2.58
N HIS A 153 -22.90 -18.25 -2.32
CA HIS A 153 -22.86 -19.29 -3.35
C HIS A 153 -24.25 -19.57 -3.92
#